data_AF-R7UFM6-F1
#
_entry.id   AF-R7UFM6-F1
#
_cell.length_a   1.000
_cell.length_b   1.000
_cell.length_c   1.000
_cell.angle_alpha   90.00
_cell.angle_beta   90.00
_cell.angle_gamma   90.00
#
_symmetry.space_group_name_H-M   'P 1'
#
loop_
_entity.id
_entity.type
_entity.pdbx_description
1 polymer ?
#
loop_
_entity_poly.entity_id
_entity_poly.type
_entity_poly.pdbx_seq_one_letter_code
_entity_poly.pdbx_strand_id
1 'polypeptide(L)' 'LRIKSEQGDHTYILKMRFSDTIRDVRDCLNKQRSKASTAYQIMSTFPNRVYDDDFASLKECGLTPSATLHLK' A
#
# COMPACT_ATOMS: atom_id res chain seq x y z
N LEU A 1 6.94 -3.71 -2.89
CA LEU A 1 5.95 -2.63 -3.11
C LEU A 1 6.57 -1.27 -2.85
N ARG A 2 6.34 -0.32 -3.74
CA ARG A 2 6.68 1.09 -3.51
C ARG A 2 5.39 1.83 -3.24
N ILE A 3 5.29 2.52 -2.12
CA ILE A 3 4.12 3.29 -1.74
C ILE A 3 4.55 4.74 -1.53
N LYS A 4 4.07 5.66 -2.36
CA LYS A 4 4.33 7.09 -2.22
C LYS A 4 3.33 7.72 -1.27
N SER A 5 3.77 8.66 -0.45
CA SER A 5 2.89 9.43 0.43
C SER A 5 1.98 10.36 -0.36
N GLU A 6 0.93 10.85 0.30
CA GLU A 6 -0.02 11.88 -0.16
C GLU A 6 0.66 13.02 -0.93
N GLN A 7 1.74 13.54 -0.36
CA GLN A 7 2.45 14.71 -0.88
C GLN A 7 3.62 14.34 -1.81
N GLY A 8 3.83 13.05 -2.08
CA GLY A 8 4.95 12.56 -2.91
C GLY A 8 6.34 12.70 -2.27
N ASP A 9 6.41 13.31 -1.08
CA ASP A 9 7.66 13.64 -0.37
C ASP A 9 8.35 12.39 0.23
N HIS A 10 7.57 11.37 0.56
CA HIS A 10 8.07 10.14 1.17
C HIS A 10 7.69 8.92 0.33
N THR A 11 8.61 7.98 0.17
CA THR A 11 8.36 6.70 -0.50
C THR A 11 8.68 5.55 0.45
N TYR A 12 7.67 4.76 0.81
CA TYR A 12 7.79 3.55 1.61
C TYR A 12 8.08 2.35 0.71
N ILE A 13 9.16 1.63 0.99
CA ILE A 13 9.51 0.40 0.28
C ILE A 13 9.19 -0.78 1.19
N LEU A 14 8.10 -1.47 0.90
CA LEU A 14 7.67 -2.67 1.62
C LEU A 14 8.12 -3.93 0.88
N LYS A 15 8.86 -4.79 1.57
CA LYS A 15 9.19 -6.15 1.11
C LYS A 15 8.20 -7.11 1.75
N MET A 16 7.26 -7.60 0.94
CA MET A 16 6.16 -8.47 1.36
C MET A 16 6.06 -9.65 0.40
N ARG A 17 5.49 -10.76 0.87
CA ARG A 17 5.19 -11.96 0.08
C ARG A 17 3.94 -11.72 -0.76
N PHE A 18 3.81 -12.44 -1.88
CA PHE A 18 2.62 -12.36 -2.73
C PHE A 18 1.34 -12.86 -2.03
N SER A 19 1.49 -13.68 -0.99
CA SER A 19 0.39 -14.18 -0.16
C SER A 19 -0.03 -13.20 0.94
N ASP A 20 0.73 -12.11 1.15
CA ASP A 20 0.37 -11.12 2.16
C ASP A 20 -0.84 -10.30 1.69
N THR A 21 -1.56 -9.75 2.65
CA THR A 21 -2.83 -9.04 2.40
C THR A 21 -2.67 -7.52 2.41
N ILE A 22 -3.68 -6.79 1.92
CA ILE A 22 -3.72 -5.33 2.04
C ILE A 22 -3.69 -4.89 3.51
N ARG A 23 -4.29 -5.67 4.42
CA ARG A 23 -4.20 -5.41 5.86
C ARG A 23 -2.76 -5.42 6.36
N ASP A 24 -1.97 -6.41 5.98
CA ASP A 24 -0.55 -6.48 6.36
C ASP A 24 0.22 -5.27 5.83
N VAL A 25 -0.08 -4.82 4.60
CA VAL A 25 0.52 -3.62 4.01
C VAL A 25 0.22 -2.40 4.88
N ARG A 26 -1.04 -2.24 5.30
CA ARG A 26 -1.47 -1.15 6.21
C ARG A 26 -0.75 -1.24 7.54
N ASP A 27 -0.61 -2.42 8.12
CA ASP A 27 0.10 -2.61 9.40
C ASP A 27 1.59 -2.27 9.28
N CYS A 28 2.26 -2.67 8.20
CA CYS A 28 3.64 -2.29 7.97
C CYS A 28 3.79 -0.77 7.72
N LEU A 29 2.89 -0.16 6.97
CA LEU A 29 2.85 1.29 6.77
C LEU A 29 2.65 2.02 8.11
N ASN A 30 1.74 1.54 8.96
CA ASN A 30 1.47 2.10 10.27
C ASN A 30 2.66 1.98 11.21
N LYS A 31 3.41 0.86 11.16
CA LYS A 31 4.67 0.71 11.91
C LYS A 31 5.74 1.68 11.46
N GLN A 32 5.80 1.99 10.16
CA GLN A 32 6.79 2.88 9.58
C GLN A 32 6.38 4.37 9.67
N ARG A 33 5.07 4.65 9.75
CA ARG A 33 4.49 5.98 9.98
C ARG A 33 4.33 6.21 11.48
N SER A 34 5.25 6.98 12.08
CA SER A 34 5.13 7.42 13.48
C SER A 34 3.88 8.27 13.76
N LYS A 35 3.26 8.85 12.72
CA LYS A 35 1.96 9.57 12.77
C LYS A 35 0.83 8.66 12.29
N ALA A 36 0.37 7.77 13.16
CA ALA A 36 -0.67 6.78 12.90
C ALA A 36 -2.12 7.32 12.88
N SER A 37 -2.35 8.60 12.60
CA SER A 37 -3.66 9.24 12.88
C SER A 37 -4.34 9.94 11.71
N THR A 38 -3.75 9.91 10.51
CA THR A 38 -4.44 10.43 9.33
C THR A 38 -5.01 9.24 8.56
N ALA A 39 -6.34 9.20 8.40
CA ALA A 39 -6.98 8.24 7.51
C ALA A 39 -6.36 8.38 6.10
N TYR A 40 -5.92 7.28 5.51
CA TYR A 40 -5.34 7.24 4.17
C TYR A 40 -5.95 6.07 3.39
N GLN A 41 -6.02 6.22 2.09
CA GLN A 41 -6.43 5.20 1.14
C GLN A 41 -5.22 4.77 0.33
N ILE A 42 -5.05 3.46 0.16
CA ILE A 42 -4.01 2.93 -0.71
C ILE A 42 -4.62 2.78 -2.10
N MET A 43 -4.07 3.45 -3.10
CA MET A 43 -4.54 3.33 -4.48
C MET A 43 -3.39 3.22 -5.49
N SER A 44 -3.61 2.50 -6.59
CA SER A 44 -2.71 2.54 -7.76
C SER A 44 -3.09 3.70 -8.66
N THR A 45 -2.10 4.32 -9.31
CA THR A 45 -2.33 5.38 -10.29
C THR A 45 -2.63 4.86 -11.69
N PHE A 46 -2.25 3.61 -12.00
CA PHE A 46 -2.55 3.01 -13.30
C PHE A 46 -2.67 1.47 -13.24
N PRO A 47 -3.85 0.90 -13.54
CA PRO A 47 -5.15 1.58 -13.59
C PRO A 47 -5.47 2.23 -12.24
N ASN A 48 -6.32 3.27 -12.24
CA ASN A 48 -6.73 3.89 -10.98
C ASN A 48 -7.62 2.90 -10.20
N ARG A 49 -7.07 2.31 -9.14
CA ARG A 49 -7.76 1.32 -8.32
C ARG A 49 -7.49 1.59 -6.86
N VAL A 50 -8.56 1.73 -6.09
CA VAL A 50 -8.48 1.84 -4.63
C VAL A 50 -8.48 0.43 -4.06
N TYR A 51 -7.61 0.19 -3.07
CA TYR A 51 -7.51 -1.07 -2.34
C TYR A 51 -8.18 -0.90 -0.97
N ASP A 52 -9.51 -1.00 -0.97
CA ASP A 52 -10.33 -0.97 0.25
C ASP A 52 -10.43 -2.34 0.94
N ASP A 53 -10.38 -3.42 0.16
CA ASP A 53 -10.45 -4.80 0.66
C ASP A 53 -9.19 -5.21 1.43
N ASP A 54 -9.33 -5.35 2.75
CA ASP A 54 -8.27 -5.77 3.67
C ASP A 54 -7.86 -7.24 3.52
N PHE A 55 -8.74 -8.08 3.02
CA PHE A 55 -8.52 -9.53 2.89
C PHE A 55 -7.92 -9.92 1.55
N ALA A 56 -8.03 -9.04 0.55
CA ALA A 56 -7.42 -9.27 -0.76
C ALA A 56 -5.90 -9.43 -0.64
N SER A 57 -5.39 -10.50 -1.27
CA SER A 57 -3.96 -10.72 -1.34
C SER A 57 -3.30 -9.80 -2.38
N LEU A 58 -2.01 -9.51 -2.18
CA LEU A 58 -1.22 -8.76 -3.15
C LEU A 58 -1.24 -9.39 -4.55
N LYS A 59 -1.28 -10.73 -4.62
CA LYS A 59 -1.41 -11.47 -5.87
C LYS A 59 -2.74 -11.21 -6.57
N GLU A 60 -3.87 -11.28 -5.84
CA GLU A 60 -5.20 -11.02 -6.39
C GLU A 60 -5.36 -9.56 -6.86
N CYS A 61 -4.72 -8.65 -6.14
CA CYS A 61 -4.67 -7.24 -6.50
C CYS A 61 -3.76 -6.93 -7.70
N GLY A 62 -2.97 -7.89 -8.20
CA GLY A 62 -2.01 -7.70 -9.29
C GLY A 62 -0.79 -6.86 -8.88
N LEU A 63 -0.47 -6.81 -7.58
CA LEU A 63 0.55 -5.95 -7.00
C LEU A 63 1.96 -6.59 -6.95
N THR A 64 2.13 -7.71 -7.64
CA THR A 64 3.33 -8.56 -7.62
C THR A 64 3.93 -8.69 -9.01
N PRO A 65 5.28 -8.71 -9.16
CA PRO A 65 6.31 -8.70 -8.11
C PRO A 65 6.70 -7.28 -7.65
N SER A 66 6.39 -6.26 -8.44
CA SER A 66 6.70 -4.86 -8.15
C SER A 66 5.53 -3.99 -8.60
N ALA A 67 4.89 -3.33 -7.65
CA ALA A 67 3.87 -2.33 -7.92
C ALA A 67 4.19 -1.02 -7.20
N THR A 68 3.75 0.08 -7.82
CA THR A 68 3.83 1.43 -7.27
C THR A 68 2.42 1.89 -6.90
N LEU A 69 2.23 2.15 -5.62
CA LEU A 69 1.00 2.64 -5.02
C LEU A 69 1.23 4.05 -4.50
N HIS A 70 0.14 4.73 -4.25
CA HIS A 70 0.12 6.08 -3.72
C HIS A 70 -0.92 6.12 -2.59
N LEU A 71 -0.58 6.85 -1.54
CA LEU A 71 -1.53 7.19 -0.49
C LEU A 71 -2.34 8.40 -0.97
N LYS A 72 -3.66 8.34 -0.77
CA LYS A 72 -4.62 9.43 -0.98
C LYS A 72 -5.48 9.68 0.27
#